data_AF-A0A7C1V5S7-F1
#
_entry.id   AF-A0A7C1V5S7-F1
#
_cell.length_a   1.000
_cell.length_b   1.000
_cell.length_c   1.000
_cell.angle_alpha   90.00
_cell.angle_beta   90.00
_cell.angle_gamma   90.00
#
_symmetry.space_group_name_H-M   'P 1'
#
loop_
_entity.id
_entity.type
_entity.pdbx_description
1 polymer ?
#
loop_
_entity_poly.entity_id
_entity_poly.type
_entity_poly.pdbx_seq_one_letter_code
_entity_poly.pdbx_strand_id
1 'polypeptide(L)'
;MSRRTESLAPVAGAILGLVLGLIYAWLVAPVELYNTTPALLRSDHRHEWIRLTALGYLADGDLERALARLDGLGQEDVQAALAALIEAYAAQGQPVERMRALTDLAQRLGVDTPAMLVYLETPASPEPVEEPPLVSSPTPSPPSAIVLPTPTATPTPFFSPLPVPSPHRVISQTLVCTGTVSQLQVLVRAAPEIDEEEAEETLEEAVPLAGVVLWLTWPGGADRAVTGLRPHIDPGYADFALQPGVPYALSIGEPDAPILSGLTVQLCPATEGGEPRPGSWRVVVEIEQQ
;
A
#
# COMPACT_ATOMS: atom_id res chain seq x y z
N MET A 1 10.34 0.00 -70.29
CA MET A 1 9.95 -0.56 -68.98
C MET A 1 10.99 -0.23 -67.89
N SER A 2 11.41 1.04 -67.71
CA SER A 2 12.59 1.40 -66.87
C SER A 2 12.30 2.41 -65.74
N ARG A 3 11.04 2.69 -65.37
CA ARG A 3 10.70 3.64 -64.29
C ARG A 3 10.43 3.00 -62.92
N ARG A 4 10.29 1.68 -62.82
CA ARG A 4 9.95 1.00 -61.54
C ARG A 4 11.16 0.78 -60.62
N THR A 5 12.37 0.74 -61.16
CA THR A 5 13.60 0.48 -60.39
C THR A 5 14.15 1.73 -59.71
N GLU A 6 13.88 2.93 -60.25
CA GLU A 6 14.38 4.19 -59.69
C GLU A 6 13.65 4.61 -58.40
N SER A 7 12.39 4.20 -58.22
CA SER A 7 11.61 4.45 -56.99
C SER A 7 11.85 3.43 -55.87
N LEU A 8 12.58 2.34 -56.15
CA LEU A 8 12.78 1.24 -55.20
C LEU A 8 13.80 1.57 -54.11
N ALA A 9 14.85 2.31 -54.46
CA ALA A 9 15.89 2.73 -53.53
C ALA A 9 15.38 3.66 -52.39
N PRO A 10 14.61 4.73 -52.66
CA PRO A 10 14.10 5.58 -51.58
C PRO A 10 13.07 4.87 -50.71
N VAL A 11 12.26 3.97 -51.29
CA VAL A 11 11.26 3.19 -50.55
C VAL A 11 11.95 2.20 -49.61
N ALA A 12 12.99 1.51 -50.06
CA ALA A 12 13.77 0.61 -49.21
C ALA A 12 14.43 1.37 -48.03
N GLY A 13 14.97 2.55 -48.28
CA GLY A 13 15.52 3.42 -47.23
C GLY A 13 14.46 3.86 -46.21
N ALA A 14 13.26 4.24 -46.68
CA ALA A 14 12.16 4.63 -45.80
C ALA A 14 11.66 3.47 -44.92
N ILE A 15 11.54 2.27 -45.49
CA ILE A 15 11.15 1.07 -44.75
C ILE A 15 12.20 0.74 -43.69
N LEU A 16 13.48 0.74 -44.07
CA LEU A 16 14.57 0.45 -43.14
C LEU A 16 14.62 1.46 -41.99
N GLY A 17 14.47 2.76 -42.29
CA GLY A 17 14.42 3.81 -41.28
C GLY A 17 13.23 3.67 -40.32
N LEU A 18 12.06 3.29 -40.84
CA LEU A 18 10.86 3.07 -40.01
C LEU A 18 11.02 1.86 -39.09
N VAL A 19 11.59 0.76 -39.60
CA VAL A 19 11.86 -0.44 -38.80
C VAL A 19 12.86 -0.14 -37.69
N LEU A 20 13.98 0.52 -38.01
CA LEU A 20 14.96 0.91 -36.99
C LEU A 20 14.39 1.90 -35.97
N GLY A 21 13.59 2.87 -36.42
CA GLY A 21 12.93 3.83 -35.52
C GLY A 21 11.95 3.16 -34.57
N LEU A 22 11.20 2.16 -35.05
CA LEU A 22 10.26 1.41 -34.22
C LEU A 22 10.97 0.53 -33.19
N ILE A 23 12.05 -0.15 -33.60
CA ILE A 23 12.90 -0.94 -32.68
C ILE A 23 13.49 -0.02 -31.61
N TYR A 24 13.98 1.16 -31.98
CA TYR A 24 14.52 2.12 -31.03
C TYR A 24 13.45 2.59 -30.03
N ALA A 25 12.27 2.98 -30.52
CA ALA A 25 11.17 3.46 -29.68
C ALA A 25 10.61 2.40 -28.71
N TRP A 26 10.73 1.11 -29.04
CA TRP A 26 10.20 0.03 -28.20
C TRP A 26 11.26 -0.62 -27.30
N LEU A 27 12.50 -0.76 -27.77
CA LEU A 27 13.55 -1.50 -27.07
C LEU A 27 14.52 -0.61 -26.29
N VAL A 28 14.75 0.62 -26.76
CA VAL A 28 15.75 1.53 -26.17
C VAL A 28 15.10 2.60 -25.30
N ALA A 29 13.95 3.14 -25.74
CA ALA A 29 13.25 4.19 -25.03
C ALA A 29 11.74 3.92 -25.01
N PRO A 30 11.28 2.88 -24.28
CA PRO A 30 9.86 2.64 -24.09
C PRO A 30 9.19 3.88 -23.51
N VAL A 31 7.95 4.14 -23.94
CA VAL A 31 7.23 5.35 -23.53
C VAL A 31 6.78 5.22 -22.08
N GLU A 32 7.53 5.84 -21.17
CA GLU A 32 7.14 5.95 -19.78
C GLU A 32 6.24 7.19 -19.59
N LEU A 33 4.99 6.96 -19.18
CA LEU A 33 4.03 8.04 -18.91
C LEU A 33 4.28 8.61 -17.51
N TYR A 34 5.22 9.56 -17.39
CA TYR A 34 5.57 10.19 -16.11
C TYR A 34 4.54 11.21 -15.59
N ASN A 35 3.57 11.63 -16.41
CA ASN A 35 2.59 12.67 -16.08
C ASN A 35 1.15 12.17 -16.24
N THR A 36 0.82 11.04 -15.61
CA THR A 36 -0.57 10.59 -15.53
C THR A 36 -1.32 11.43 -14.49
N THR A 37 -2.28 12.24 -14.95
CA THR A 37 -3.23 12.91 -14.07
C THR A 37 -4.32 11.93 -13.62
N PRO A 38 -4.93 12.10 -12.43
CA PRO A 38 -5.99 11.21 -11.94
C PRO A 38 -7.16 11.03 -12.92
N ALA A 39 -7.42 12.02 -13.77
CA ALA A 39 -8.43 11.94 -14.82
C ALA A 39 -8.19 10.83 -15.87
N LEU A 40 -6.93 10.39 -16.06
CA LEU A 40 -6.56 9.35 -17.04
C LEU A 40 -6.65 7.93 -16.47
N LEU A 41 -6.93 7.78 -15.17
CA LEU A 41 -7.10 6.47 -14.53
C LEU A 41 -8.32 5.74 -15.10
N ARG A 42 -8.30 4.40 -15.04
CA ARG A 42 -9.50 3.57 -15.26
C ARG A 42 -10.60 3.97 -14.26
N SER A 43 -11.87 3.81 -14.66
CA SER A 43 -13.04 4.16 -13.86
C SER A 43 -12.95 3.70 -12.41
N ASP A 44 -12.56 2.43 -12.18
CA ASP A 44 -12.53 1.83 -10.85
C ASP A 44 -11.49 2.52 -9.95
N HIS A 45 -10.32 2.87 -10.51
CA HIS A 45 -9.28 3.58 -9.79
C HIS A 45 -9.60 5.06 -9.59
N ARG A 46 -10.39 5.68 -10.48
CA ARG A 46 -10.90 7.05 -10.25
C ARG A 46 -11.81 7.09 -9.03
N HIS A 47 -12.72 6.13 -8.90
CA HIS A 47 -13.62 6.05 -7.74
C HIS A 47 -12.83 5.87 -6.44
N GLU A 48 -11.79 5.01 -6.45
CA GLU A 48 -10.93 4.82 -5.29
C GLU A 48 -10.12 6.10 -4.97
N TRP A 49 -9.60 6.80 -5.97
CA TRP A 49 -8.92 8.08 -5.79
C TRP A 49 -9.84 9.15 -5.16
N ILE A 50 -11.09 9.23 -5.63
CA ILE A 50 -12.11 10.15 -5.08
C ILE A 50 -12.40 9.79 -3.62
N ARG A 51 -12.57 8.51 -3.32
CA ARG A 51 -12.77 8.01 -1.95
C ARG A 51 -11.60 8.39 -1.05
N LEU A 52 -10.37 8.08 -1.45
CA LEU A 52 -9.17 8.42 -0.67
C LEU A 52 -9.02 9.93 -0.46
N THR A 53 -9.38 10.73 -1.46
CA THR A 53 -9.38 12.19 -1.34
C THR A 53 -10.38 12.67 -0.30
N ALA A 54 -11.60 12.13 -0.29
CA ALA A 54 -12.61 12.43 0.72
C ALA A 54 -12.18 11.99 2.13
N LEU A 55 -11.55 10.82 2.26
CA LEU A 55 -11.01 10.35 3.54
C LEU A 55 -9.84 11.20 4.05
N GLY A 56 -8.95 11.65 3.15
CA GLY A 56 -7.90 12.59 3.49
C GLY A 56 -8.46 13.91 4.00
N TYR A 57 -9.54 14.41 3.38
CA TYR A 57 -10.25 15.58 3.89
C TYR A 57 -10.82 15.38 5.30
N LEU A 58 -11.33 14.20 5.64
CA LEU A 58 -11.78 13.90 7.01
C LEU A 58 -10.64 13.86 8.03
N ALA A 59 -9.42 13.54 7.60
CA ALA A 59 -8.25 13.51 8.47
C ALA A 59 -7.67 14.91 8.68
N ASP A 60 -7.54 15.68 7.60
CA ASP A 60 -6.81 16.96 7.61
C ASP A 60 -7.71 18.20 7.75
N GLY A 61 -8.99 18.09 7.38
CA GLY A 61 -9.96 19.21 7.36
C GLY A 61 -9.74 20.24 6.23
N ASP A 62 -8.79 20.01 5.33
CA ASP A 62 -8.40 20.94 4.26
C ASP A 62 -9.32 20.79 3.03
N LEU A 63 -10.40 21.56 3.00
CA LEU A 63 -11.42 21.53 1.94
C LEU A 63 -10.86 21.97 0.59
N GLU A 64 -10.08 23.05 0.55
CA GLU A 64 -9.55 23.59 -0.71
C GLU A 64 -8.63 22.58 -1.39
N ARG A 65 -7.80 21.88 -0.60
CA ARG A 65 -6.94 20.83 -1.12
C ARG A 65 -7.72 19.63 -1.65
N ALA A 66 -8.84 19.28 -1.01
CA ALA A 66 -9.71 18.21 -1.49
C ALA A 66 -10.36 18.58 -2.83
N LEU A 67 -10.91 19.80 -2.93
CA LEU A 67 -11.49 20.31 -4.18
C LEU A 67 -10.46 20.38 -5.30
N ALA A 68 -9.26 20.88 -5.03
CA ALA A 68 -8.18 20.95 -6.02
C ALA A 68 -7.74 19.57 -6.54
N ARG A 69 -7.83 18.52 -5.72
CA ARG A 69 -7.54 17.14 -6.14
C ARG A 69 -8.68 16.48 -6.93
N LEU A 70 -9.90 16.95 -6.70
CA LEU A 70 -11.09 16.51 -7.43
C LEU A 70 -11.31 17.31 -8.73
N ASP A 71 -10.62 18.44 -8.87
CA ASP A 71 -10.66 19.27 -10.06
C ASP A 71 -10.15 18.52 -11.30
N GLY A 72 -10.89 18.63 -12.40
CA GLY A 72 -10.60 17.93 -13.65
C GLY A 72 -11.04 16.46 -13.73
N LEU A 73 -11.62 15.89 -12.67
CA LEU A 73 -12.28 14.57 -12.73
C LEU A 73 -13.69 14.69 -13.33
N GLY A 74 -14.17 13.61 -13.96
CA GLY A 74 -15.52 13.55 -14.51
C GLY A 74 -16.56 13.72 -13.41
N GLN A 75 -17.48 14.68 -13.57
CA GLN A 75 -18.45 15.01 -12.53
C GLN A 75 -19.34 13.82 -12.14
N GLU A 76 -19.66 12.96 -13.11
CA GLU A 76 -20.41 11.71 -12.90
C GLU A 76 -19.68 10.72 -11.98
N ASP A 77 -18.37 10.52 -12.17
CA ASP A 77 -17.55 9.65 -11.32
C ASP A 77 -17.45 10.20 -9.90
N VAL A 78 -17.25 11.53 -9.78
CA VAL A 78 -17.16 12.22 -8.48
C VAL A 78 -18.47 12.07 -7.71
N GLN A 79 -19.62 12.29 -8.37
CA GLN A 79 -20.93 12.13 -7.75
C GLN A 79 -21.18 10.68 -7.33
N ALA A 80 -20.92 9.71 -8.21
CA ALA A 80 -21.16 8.30 -7.92
C ALA A 80 -20.29 7.78 -6.76
N ALA A 81 -18.99 8.07 -6.79
CA ALA A 81 -18.06 7.62 -5.75
C ALA A 81 -18.37 8.26 -4.39
N LEU A 82 -18.66 9.57 -4.36
CA LEU A 82 -18.92 10.28 -3.12
C LEU A 82 -20.29 9.90 -2.52
N ALA A 83 -21.31 9.69 -3.36
CA ALA A 83 -22.60 9.20 -2.91
C ALA A 83 -22.48 7.82 -2.27
N ALA A 84 -21.81 6.88 -2.95
CA ALA A 84 -21.57 5.54 -2.42
C ALA A 84 -20.79 5.56 -1.08
N LEU A 85 -19.81 6.46 -0.96
CA LEU A 85 -19.05 6.64 0.28
C LEU A 85 -19.95 7.12 1.43
N ILE A 86 -20.78 8.13 1.19
CA ILE A 86 -21.67 8.70 2.21
C ILE A 86 -22.72 7.68 2.66
N GLU A 87 -23.33 6.95 1.73
CA GLU A 87 -24.30 5.89 2.05
C GLU A 87 -23.66 4.78 2.89
N ALA A 88 -22.45 4.34 2.50
CA ALA A 88 -21.72 3.34 3.26
C ALA A 88 -21.35 3.82 4.67
N TYR A 89 -20.98 5.10 4.82
CA TYR A 89 -20.61 5.69 6.11
C TYR A 89 -21.83 5.92 7.01
N ALA A 90 -22.96 6.31 6.43
CA ALA A 90 -24.23 6.43 7.12
C ALA A 90 -24.69 5.07 7.66
N ALA A 91 -24.63 4.01 6.83
CA ALA A 91 -25.00 2.66 7.23
C ALA A 91 -24.13 2.09 8.37
N GLN A 92 -22.86 2.52 8.45
CA GLN A 92 -21.93 2.11 9.50
C GLN A 92 -22.04 2.91 10.81
N GLY A 93 -22.90 3.94 10.85
CA GLY A 93 -23.08 4.75 12.06
C GLY A 93 -21.84 5.56 12.45
N GLN A 94 -21.18 6.18 11.47
CA GLN A 94 -20.01 7.02 11.73
C GLN A 94 -20.34 8.24 12.62
N PRO A 95 -19.34 8.78 13.34
CA PRO A 95 -19.52 9.97 14.17
C PRO A 95 -20.13 11.14 13.37
N VAL A 96 -21.06 11.85 14.01
CA VAL A 96 -21.83 12.95 13.38
C VAL A 96 -20.90 14.01 12.77
N GLU A 97 -19.77 14.33 13.41
CA GLU A 97 -18.83 15.33 12.90
C GLU A 97 -18.18 14.90 11.57
N ARG A 98 -17.86 13.61 11.40
CA ARG A 98 -17.32 13.10 10.13
C ARG A 98 -18.39 13.11 9.04
N MET A 99 -19.62 12.77 9.39
CA MET A 99 -20.74 12.82 8.46
C MET A 99 -21.04 14.24 8.00
N ARG A 100 -20.99 15.24 8.91
CA ARG A 100 -21.14 16.65 8.55
C ARG A 100 -20.03 17.13 7.62
N ALA A 101 -18.77 16.76 7.89
CA ALA A 101 -17.66 17.10 7.01
C ALA A 101 -17.83 16.49 5.61
N LEU A 102 -18.14 15.19 5.49
CA LEU A 102 -18.43 14.57 4.18
C LEU A 102 -19.59 15.26 3.45
N THR A 103 -20.61 15.67 4.20
CA THR A 103 -21.78 16.36 3.66
C THR A 103 -21.43 17.75 3.12
N ASP A 104 -20.56 18.50 3.81
CA ASP A 104 -20.06 19.81 3.34
C ASP A 104 -19.26 19.70 2.03
N LEU A 105 -18.36 18.70 1.95
CA LEU A 105 -17.63 18.37 0.73
C LEU A 105 -18.59 18.04 -0.43
N ALA A 106 -19.58 17.18 -0.17
CA ALA A 106 -20.57 16.75 -1.15
C ALA A 106 -21.44 17.91 -1.65
N GLN A 107 -21.89 18.79 -0.76
CA GLN A 107 -22.68 19.95 -1.11
C GLN A 107 -21.91 20.91 -2.02
N ARG A 108 -20.60 21.07 -1.80
CA ARG A 108 -19.74 21.90 -2.65
C ARG A 108 -19.57 21.35 -4.06
N LEU A 109 -19.68 20.03 -4.22
CA LEU A 109 -19.58 19.32 -5.49
C LEU A 109 -20.94 19.07 -6.15
N GLY A 110 -22.03 19.51 -5.51
CA GLY A 110 -23.40 19.32 -5.98
C GLY A 110 -23.86 17.86 -5.91
N VAL A 111 -23.36 17.10 -4.93
CA VAL A 111 -23.76 15.71 -4.66
C VAL A 111 -24.85 15.74 -3.60
N ASP A 112 -26.06 15.30 -3.95
CA ASP A 112 -27.18 15.19 -3.03
C ASP A 112 -27.53 13.71 -2.82
N THR A 113 -27.47 13.24 -1.57
CA THR A 113 -27.91 11.87 -1.21
C THR A 113 -28.96 11.91 -0.11
N PRO A 114 -29.89 10.94 -0.06
CA PRO A 114 -30.92 10.89 0.98
C PRO A 114 -30.32 10.74 2.39
N ALA A 115 -29.15 10.11 2.50
CA ALA A 115 -28.42 9.97 3.77
C ALA A 115 -27.91 11.32 4.33
N MET A 116 -27.68 12.33 3.47
CA MET A 116 -27.21 13.65 3.90
C MET A 116 -28.29 14.49 4.58
N LEU A 117 -29.57 14.27 4.25
CA LEU A 117 -30.68 15.11 4.74
C LEU A 117 -30.73 15.18 6.28
N VAL A 118 -30.48 14.05 6.94
CA VAL A 118 -30.43 13.95 8.41
C VAL A 118 -29.32 14.83 9.02
N TYR A 119 -28.21 15.01 8.30
CA TYR A 119 -27.04 15.73 8.80
C TYR A 119 -27.00 17.20 8.37
N LEU A 120 -27.68 17.56 7.27
CA LEU A 120 -27.85 18.95 6.81
C LEU A 120 -28.80 19.76 7.71
N GLU A 121 -29.76 19.10 8.33
CA GLU A 121 -30.84 19.74 9.10
C GLU A 121 -30.58 19.77 10.62
N THR A 122 -29.47 19.21 11.10
CA THR A 122 -29.17 19.10 12.54
C THR A 122 -28.29 20.28 13.02
N PRO A 123 -28.80 21.26 13.79
CA PRO A 123 -27.96 22.22 14.48
C PRO A 123 -27.14 21.50 15.55
N ALA A 124 -25.90 21.95 15.79
CA ALA A 124 -25.08 21.47 16.90
C ALA A 124 -25.81 21.71 18.23
N SER A 125 -26.42 20.67 18.78
CA SER A 125 -26.83 20.59 20.18
C SER A 125 -25.96 19.55 20.86
N PRO A 126 -25.23 19.89 21.95
CA PRO A 126 -24.62 18.88 22.79
C PRO A 126 -25.74 18.30 23.66
N GLU A 127 -26.45 17.29 23.16
CA GLU A 127 -27.42 16.59 23.99
C GLU A 127 -26.74 15.42 24.71
N PRO A 128 -26.81 15.36 26.05
CA PRO A 128 -26.14 14.34 26.84
C PRO A 128 -26.71 12.96 26.54
N VAL A 129 -25.89 11.96 26.80
CA VAL A 129 -26.29 10.57 27.02
C VAL A 129 -27.53 10.53 27.91
N GLU A 130 -28.70 10.22 27.34
CA GLU A 130 -29.86 9.79 28.12
C GLU A 130 -29.91 8.27 28.08
N GLU A 131 -29.45 7.71 29.19
CA GLU A 131 -29.70 6.35 29.64
C GLU A 131 -31.22 6.12 29.67
N PRO A 132 -31.77 5.10 28.98
CA PRO A 132 -33.20 4.88 28.99
C PRO A 132 -33.65 4.53 30.41
N PRO A 133 -34.76 5.12 30.91
CA PRO A 133 -35.27 4.80 32.23
C PRO A 133 -35.73 3.34 32.29
N LEU A 134 -35.31 2.66 33.36
CA LEU A 134 -35.87 1.38 33.81
C LEU A 134 -37.37 1.53 34.07
N VAL A 135 -38.20 1.16 33.10
CA VAL A 135 -39.63 0.97 33.30
C VAL A 135 -39.88 -0.52 33.53
N SER A 136 -40.30 -0.86 34.75
CA SER A 136 -40.69 -2.21 35.14
C SER A 136 -41.88 -2.69 34.30
N SER A 137 -41.68 -3.74 33.51
CA SER A 137 -42.75 -4.48 32.84
C SER A 137 -43.10 -5.73 33.67
N PRO A 138 -44.39 -6.07 33.88
CA PRO A 138 -44.74 -7.22 34.68
C PRO A 138 -44.44 -8.48 33.88
N THR A 139 -43.76 -9.43 34.50
CA THR A 139 -43.51 -10.79 34.00
C THR A 139 -44.82 -11.51 33.65
N PRO A 140 -45.01 -11.98 32.41
CA PRO A 140 -45.79 -13.19 32.15
C PRO A 140 -44.86 -14.41 32.10
N SER A 141 -45.31 -15.45 32.80
CA SER A 141 -44.71 -16.79 32.94
C SER A 141 -44.33 -17.45 31.59
N PRO A 142 -43.32 -18.34 31.56
CA PRO A 142 -42.86 -18.97 30.33
C PRO A 142 -43.78 -20.10 29.84
N PRO A 143 -44.04 -20.22 28.52
CA PRO A 143 -44.32 -21.51 27.92
C PRO A 143 -43.02 -22.20 27.48
N SER A 144 -43.00 -23.50 27.74
CA SER A 144 -41.96 -24.49 27.49
C SER A 144 -41.12 -24.31 26.22
N ALA A 145 -39.82 -24.58 26.38
CA ALA A 145 -38.85 -24.70 25.30
C ALA A 145 -39.27 -25.74 24.26
N ILE A 146 -39.32 -25.32 22.98
CA ILE A 146 -39.28 -26.21 21.83
C ILE A 146 -37.81 -26.26 21.40
N VAL A 147 -37.22 -27.45 21.47
CA VAL A 147 -35.84 -27.71 21.04
C VAL A 147 -35.82 -27.68 19.51
N LEU A 148 -35.20 -26.65 18.93
CA LEU A 148 -34.90 -26.59 17.50
C LEU A 148 -33.53 -27.24 17.27
N PRO A 149 -33.36 -28.17 16.29
CA PRO A 149 -32.07 -28.77 16.04
C PRO A 149 -31.08 -27.73 15.52
N THR A 150 -29.97 -27.56 16.24
CA THR A 150 -28.80 -26.78 15.80
C THR A 150 -28.27 -27.33 14.47
N PRO A 151 -28.07 -26.50 13.44
CA PRO A 151 -27.40 -26.95 12.22
C PRO A 151 -25.93 -27.27 12.53
N THR A 152 -25.58 -28.54 12.38
CA THR A 152 -24.21 -29.05 12.40
C THR A 152 -23.39 -28.35 11.31
N ALA A 153 -22.37 -27.61 11.70
CA ALA A 153 -21.41 -27.02 10.76
C ALA A 153 -20.69 -28.14 9.99
N THR A 154 -20.91 -28.19 8.68
CA THR A 154 -20.15 -29.03 7.75
C THR A 154 -18.71 -28.47 7.66
N PRO A 155 -17.66 -29.29 7.84
CA PRO A 155 -16.29 -28.82 7.66
C PRO A 155 -16.07 -28.50 6.17
N THR A 156 -15.95 -27.22 5.85
CA THR A 156 -15.51 -26.75 4.54
C THR A 156 -14.05 -27.18 4.34
N PRO A 157 -13.69 -27.84 3.22
CA PRO A 157 -12.30 -28.16 2.95
C PRO A 157 -11.49 -26.86 2.85
N PHE A 158 -10.55 -26.68 3.79
CA PHE A 158 -9.55 -25.64 3.73
C PHE A 158 -8.56 -26.02 2.62
N PHE A 159 -8.74 -25.45 1.43
CA PHE A 159 -7.69 -25.46 0.43
C PHE A 159 -6.57 -24.58 0.96
N SER A 160 -5.56 -25.21 1.56
CA SER A 160 -4.30 -24.55 1.89
C SER A 160 -3.70 -24.08 0.57
N PRO A 161 -3.51 -22.76 0.34
CA PRO A 161 -2.82 -22.31 -0.85
C PRO A 161 -1.41 -22.92 -0.82
N LEU A 162 -1.02 -23.56 -1.91
CA LEU A 162 0.35 -24.04 -2.07
C LEU A 162 1.29 -22.83 -1.89
N PRO A 163 2.44 -22.99 -1.23
CA PRO A 163 3.42 -21.92 -1.10
C PRO A 163 3.85 -21.48 -2.50
N VAL A 164 3.46 -20.27 -2.88
CA VAL A 164 3.98 -19.61 -4.07
C VAL A 164 5.45 -19.30 -3.77
N PRO A 165 6.42 -19.72 -4.60
CA PRO A 165 7.81 -19.34 -4.40
C PRO A 165 7.93 -17.82 -4.53
N SER A 166 8.28 -17.14 -3.45
CA SER A 166 8.62 -15.73 -3.49
C SER A 166 10.03 -15.59 -4.05
N PRO A 167 10.30 -14.70 -5.04
CA PRO A 167 11.64 -14.48 -5.60
C PRO A 167 12.60 -13.78 -4.63
N HIS A 168 12.13 -13.50 -3.41
CA HIS A 168 12.86 -12.80 -2.36
C HIS A 168 13.05 -13.73 -1.18
N ARG A 169 14.30 -13.83 -0.72
CA ARG A 169 14.67 -14.69 0.41
C ARG A 169 15.43 -13.90 1.44
N VAL A 170 14.99 -13.94 2.69
CA VAL A 170 15.71 -13.33 3.80
C VAL A 170 16.74 -14.33 4.32
N ILE A 171 18.02 -13.99 4.20
CA ILE A 171 19.13 -14.87 4.57
C ILE A 171 19.46 -14.73 6.05
N SER A 172 19.43 -13.50 6.56
CA SER A 172 19.79 -13.23 7.94
C SER A 172 19.09 -12.01 8.51
N GLN A 173 18.85 -12.06 9.82
CA GLN A 173 18.33 -10.97 10.64
C GLN A 173 19.16 -10.91 11.92
N THR A 174 19.89 -9.83 12.11
CA THR A 174 20.80 -9.68 13.25
C THR A 174 20.53 -8.38 13.98
N LEU A 175 20.53 -8.45 15.31
CA LEU A 175 20.44 -7.26 16.14
C LEU A 175 21.84 -6.64 16.27
N VAL A 176 21.98 -5.38 15.86
CA VAL A 176 23.22 -4.60 15.88
C VAL A 176 23.14 -3.53 16.98
N CYS A 177 24.08 -3.60 17.91
CA CYS A 177 24.08 -2.81 19.15
C CYS A 177 25.12 -1.68 19.18
N THR A 178 25.60 -1.23 18.03
CA THR A 178 26.69 -0.24 17.92
C THR A 178 26.21 1.21 17.81
N GLY A 179 24.92 1.43 17.56
CA GLY A 179 24.33 2.75 17.32
C GLY A 179 23.64 3.37 18.55
N THR A 180 23.39 4.68 18.47
CA THR A 180 22.57 5.43 19.44
C THR A 180 21.11 5.57 19.00
N VAL A 181 20.80 5.25 17.74
CA VAL A 181 19.47 5.36 17.14
C VAL A 181 18.93 3.99 16.70
N SER A 182 17.63 3.77 16.89
CA SER A 182 16.92 2.60 16.37
C SER A 182 16.69 2.74 14.87
N GLN A 183 17.38 1.93 14.09
CA GLN A 183 17.24 1.90 12.65
C GLN A 183 17.20 0.47 12.13
N LEU A 184 16.53 0.25 11.01
CA LEU A 184 16.60 -0.98 10.23
C LEU A 184 17.59 -0.75 9.09
N GLN A 185 18.66 -1.53 9.03
CA GLN A 185 19.62 -1.57 7.94
C GLN A 185 19.28 -2.77 7.05
N VAL A 186 18.98 -2.52 5.78
CA VAL A 186 18.68 -3.57 4.81
C VAL A 186 19.80 -3.61 3.79
N LEU A 187 20.36 -4.80 3.57
CA LEU A 187 21.35 -5.07 2.52
C LEU A 187 20.73 -6.02 1.52
N VAL A 188 20.58 -5.56 0.28
CA VAL A 188 20.00 -6.34 -0.81
C VAL A 188 21.10 -6.88 -1.70
N ARG A 189 20.99 -8.17 -2.04
CA ARG A 189 21.95 -8.95 -2.80
C ARG A 189 21.28 -9.75 -3.90
N ALA A 190 21.98 -9.99 -5.00
CA ALA A 190 21.58 -10.97 -5.99
C ALA A 190 21.87 -12.38 -5.45
N ALA A 191 20.93 -13.31 -5.65
CA ALA A 191 21.20 -14.71 -5.38
C ALA A 191 22.34 -15.19 -6.30
N PRO A 192 23.33 -15.95 -5.78
CA PRO A 192 24.35 -16.54 -6.63
C PRO A 192 23.70 -17.54 -7.59
N GLU A 193 24.06 -17.48 -8.87
CA GLU A 193 23.71 -18.52 -9.85
C GLU A 193 24.54 -19.75 -9.54
N ILE A 194 24.05 -20.62 -8.66
CA ILE A 194 24.73 -21.87 -8.35
C ILE A 194 24.38 -22.87 -9.46
N ASP A 195 25.28 -23.05 -10.41
CA ASP A 195 25.30 -24.28 -11.20
C ASP A 195 25.59 -25.45 -10.23
N GLU A 196 24.72 -26.46 -10.20
CA GLU A 196 24.75 -27.59 -9.25
C GLU A 196 26.09 -28.37 -9.24
N GLU A 197 27.01 -28.07 -10.17
CA GLU A 197 28.26 -28.79 -10.41
C GLU A 197 29.53 -28.14 -9.81
N GLU A 198 29.49 -26.86 -9.36
CA GLU A 198 30.65 -26.16 -8.75
C GLU A 198 30.39 -25.73 -7.30
N ALA A 199 29.89 -26.66 -6.47
CA ALA A 199 29.63 -26.43 -5.05
C ALA A 199 30.88 -26.45 -4.13
N GLU A 200 32.10 -26.44 -4.69
CA GLU A 200 33.34 -26.43 -3.90
C GLU A 200 34.12 -25.11 -4.07
N GLU A 201 34.11 -24.32 -2.99
CA GLU A 201 35.12 -23.32 -2.63
C GLU A 201 35.21 -21.98 -3.36
N THR A 202 34.09 -21.43 -3.81
CA THR A 202 33.96 -19.97 -3.89
C THR A 202 32.64 -19.52 -3.29
N LEU A 203 32.69 -18.98 -2.07
CA LEU A 203 31.67 -18.05 -1.60
C LEU A 203 31.76 -16.82 -2.52
N GLU A 204 31.16 -16.89 -3.71
CA GLU A 204 30.99 -15.69 -4.51
C GLU A 204 30.21 -14.71 -3.64
N GLU A 205 30.87 -13.60 -3.31
CA GLU A 205 30.34 -12.59 -2.43
C GLU A 205 29.10 -12.01 -3.12
N ALA A 206 27.92 -12.32 -2.58
CA ALA A 206 26.64 -12.00 -3.22
C ALA A 206 26.64 -10.53 -3.67
N VAL A 207 26.28 -10.30 -4.95
CA VAL A 207 26.48 -8.99 -5.58
C VAL A 207 25.49 -7.98 -5.01
N PRO A 208 25.95 -6.81 -4.52
CA PRO A 208 25.05 -5.78 -3.99
C PRO A 208 24.18 -5.16 -5.09
N LEU A 209 22.86 -5.15 -4.87
CA LEU A 209 21.88 -4.64 -5.84
C LEU A 209 21.43 -3.21 -5.50
N ALA A 210 21.84 -2.25 -6.33
CA ALA A 210 21.37 -0.86 -6.26
C ALA A 210 20.03 -0.67 -7.01
N GLY A 211 19.27 0.37 -6.65
CA GLY A 211 18.02 0.73 -7.32
C GLY A 211 16.80 -0.11 -6.90
N VAL A 212 16.94 -0.99 -5.92
CA VAL A 212 15.85 -1.80 -5.40
C VAL A 212 14.98 -0.95 -4.47
N VAL A 213 13.67 -0.93 -4.73
CA VAL A 213 12.69 -0.21 -3.91
C VAL A 213 12.28 -1.09 -2.73
N LEU A 214 12.41 -0.54 -1.53
CA LEU A 214 12.02 -1.18 -0.28
C LEU A 214 10.87 -0.40 0.35
N TRP A 215 9.89 -1.12 0.87
CA TRP A 215 8.77 -0.58 1.61
C TRP A 215 8.79 -1.07 3.05
N LEU A 216 8.65 -0.15 3.99
CA LEU A 216 8.45 -0.46 5.40
C LEU A 216 7.04 -0.01 5.79
N THR A 217 6.14 -0.95 6.07
CA THR A 217 4.73 -0.69 6.42
C THR A 217 4.47 -0.91 7.90
N TRP A 218 3.62 -0.10 8.51
CA TRP A 218 3.14 -0.24 9.90
C TRP A 218 1.69 0.26 10.01
N PRO A 219 0.98 0.03 11.13
CA PRO A 219 -0.43 0.40 11.26
C PRO A 219 -0.76 1.89 11.04
N GLY A 220 0.23 2.77 11.13
CA GLY A 220 0.08 4.22 11.00
C GLY A 220 0.61 4.80 9.70
N GLY A 221 1.08 3.99 8.75
CA GLY A 221 1.62 4.47 7.49
C GLY A 221 2.65 3.53 6.85
N ALA A 222 3.36 4.07 5.87
CA ALA A 222 4.43 3.38 5.18
C ALA A 222 5.59 4.35 4.89
N ASP A 223 6.80 3.82 4.84
CA ASP A 223 8.02 4.52 4.42
C ASP A 223 8.65 3.79 3.24
N ARG A 224 9.35 4.54 2.39
CA ARG A 224 9.94 4.03 1.15
C ARG A 224 11.41 4.42 1.09
N ALA A 225 12.27 3.43 0.92
CA ALA A 225 13.69 3.62 0.66
C ALA A 225 14.09 2.96 -0.67
N VAL A 226 15.20 3.42 -1.25
CA VAL A 226 15.78 2.85 -2.46
C VAL A 226 17.24 2.51 -2.19
N THR A 227 17.68 1.31 -2.55
CA THR A 227 19.08 0.91 -2.38
C THR A 227 20.00 1.68 -3.32
N GLY A 228 21.26 1.86 -2.93
CA GLY A 228 22.28 2.55 -3.74
C GLY A 228 22.40 4.06 -3.48
N LEU A 229 21.57 4.62 -2.60
CA LEU A 229 21.70 6.02 -2.17
C LEU A 229 22.88 6.26 -1.22
N ARG A 230 23.47 5.21 -0.64
CA ARG A 230 24.68 5.28 0.21
C ARG A 230 25.79 4.31 -0.26
N PRO A 231 26.41 4.56 -1.43
CA PRO A 231 27.36 3.64 -2.05
C PRO A 231 28.68 3.49 -1.27
N HIS A 232 28.98 4.41 -0.34
CA HIS A 232 30.14 4.33 0.55
C HIS A 232 29.99 3.30 1.68
N ILE A 233 28.75 2.90 2.01
CA ILE A 233 28.48 1.80 2.93
C ILE A 233 28.43 0.52 2.11
N ASP A 234 27.50 0.47 1.16
CA ASP A 234 27.32 -0.65 0.25
C ASP A 234 26.32 -0.26 -0.86
N PRO A 235 26.52 -0.66 -2.13
CA PRO A 235 25.60 -0.33 -3.23
C PRO A 235 24.17 -0.89 -3.06
N GLY A 236 24.00 -1.96 -2.30
CA GLY A 236 22.71 -2.58 -1.98
C GLY A 236 22.12 -2.16 -0.64
N TYR A 237 22.67 -1.11 -0.01
CA TYR A 237 22.22 -0.66 1.30
C TYR A 237 21.06 0.34 1.24
N ALA A 238 20.14 0.19 2.18
CA ALA A 238 19.12 1.15 2.55
C ALA A 238 18.82 1.08 4.05
N ASP A 239 18.23 2.15 4.59
CA ASP A 239 17.90 2.26 6.01
C ASP A 239 16.54 2.90 6.28
N PHE A 240 15.96 2.55 7.42
CA PHE A 240 14.74 3.13 7.93
C PHE A 240 14.87 3.51 9.40
N ALA A 241 14.22 4.60 9.81
CA ALA A 241 14.09 4.95 11.21
C ALA A 241 12.97 4.12 11.86
N LEU A 242 13.27 3.49 13.00
CA LEU A 242 12.30 2.68 13.74
C LEU A 242 11.83 3.40 15.01
N GLN A 243 10.54 3.29 15.29
CA GLN A 243 9.95 3.77 16.54
C GLN A 243 9.74 2.62 17.53
N PRO A 244 9.99 2.83 18.83
CA PRO A 244 9.72 1.83 19.85
C PRO A 244 8.22 1.46 19.91
N GLY A 245 7.93 0.17 20.10
CA GLY A 245 6.55 -0.31 20.30
C GLY A 245 5.69 -0.42 19.05
N VAL A 246 6.24 -0.13 17.85
CA VAL A 246 5.52 -0.28 16.57
C VAL A 246 5.98 -1.56 15.86
N PRO A 247 5.06 -2.44 15.42
CA PRO A 247 5.40 -3.57 14.56
C PRO A 247 5.49 -3.13 13.11
N TYR A 248 6.62 -3.44 12.48
CA TYR A 248 6.90 -3.14 11.08
C TYR A 248 6.89 -4.41 10.23
N ALA A 249 6.52 -4.25 8.97
CA ALA A 249 6.68 -5.26 7.93
C ALA A 249 7.48 -4.68 6.76
N LEU A 250 8.45 -5.44 6.25
CA LEU A 250 9.34 -5.08 5.16
C LEU A 250 8.91 -5.81 3.90
N SER A 251 8.79 -5.07 2.80
CA SER A 251 8.43 -5.56 1.47
C SER A 251 9.42 -5.04 0.42
N ILE A 252 9.57 -5.75 -0.71
CA ILE A 252 10.44 -5.38 -1.84
C ILE A 252 9.56 -5.16 -3.07
N GLY A 253 9.79 -4.06 -3.79
CA GLY A 253 9.00 -3.68 -4.98
C GLY A 253 7.64 -3.11 -4.60
N GLU A 254 6.71 -3.99 -4.18
CA GLU A 254 5.34 -3.64 -3.79
C GLU A 254 5.15 -3.68 -2.26
N PRO A 255 4.33 -2.79 -1.68
CA PRO A 255 4.08 -2.77 -0.23
C PRO A 255 3.22 -3.95 0.27
N ASP A 256 2.39 -4.55 -0.60
CA ASP A 256 1.35 -5.52 -0.21
C ASP A 256 1.85 -6.97 -0.04
N ALA A 257 3.13 -7.22 -0.32
CA ALA A 257 3.77 -8.54 -0.23
C ALA A 257 4.96 -8.51 0.75
N PRO A 258 4.72 -8.50 2.08
CA PRO A 258 5.79 -8.42 3.05
C PRO A 258 6.62 -9.70 3.08
N ILE A 259 7.94 -9.54 2.88
CA ILE A 259 8.93 -10.61 3.01
C ILE A 259 9.27 -10.89 4.48
N LEU A 260 9.09 -9.88 5.34
CA LEU A 260 9.28 -9.96 6.79
C LEU A 260 8.20 -9.19 7.51
N SER A 261 7.69 -9.73 8.60
CA SER A 261 6.65 -9.12 9.43
C SER A 261 6.98 -9.22 10.91
N GLY A 262 6.44 -8.30 11.71
CA GLY A 262 6.61 -8.29 13.16
C GLY A 262 7.95 -7.74 13.64
N LEU A 263 8.66 -6.98 12.79
CA LEU A 263 9.92 -6.35 13.16
C LEU A 263 9.64 -5.22 14.15
N THR A 264 10.21 -5.32 15.34
CA THR A 264 10.02 -4.33 16.43
C THR A 264 11.38 -3.91 16.96
N VAL A 265 11.51 -2.68 17.47
CA VAL A 265 12.75 -2.25 18.12
C VAL A 265 13.02 -3.12 19.33
N GLN A 266 14.13 -3.88 19.30
CA GLN A 266 14.63 -4.63 20.46
C GLN A 266 15.69 -3.83 21.20
N LEU A 267 15.65 -3.92 22.53
CA LEU A 267 16.69 -3.40 23.40
C LEU A 267 17.88 -4.36 23.39
N CYS A 268 19.07 -3.80 23.30
CA CYS A 268 20.29 -4.58 23.43
C CYS A 268 20.49 -5.03 24.88
N PRO A 269 20.95 -6.27 25.10
CA PRO A 269 21.22 -6.76 26.45
C PRO A 269 22.27 -5.86 27.12
N ALA A 270 21.97 -5.43 28.35
CA ALA A 270 22.91 -4.68 29.16
C ALA A 270 24.17 -5.52 29.40
N THR A 271 25.31 -5.10 28.84
CA THR A 271 26.61 -5.63 29.26
C THR A 271 26.90 -5.10 30.67
N GLU A 272 27.60 -5.87 31.51
CA GLU A 272 27.82 -5.56 32.94
C GLU A 272 28.04 -4.07 33.22
N GLY A 273 27.02 -3.42 33.81
CA GLY A 273 27.06 -2.02 34.25
C GLY A 273 26.53 -0.96 33.25
N GLY A 274 26.04 -1.34 32.07
CA GLY A 274 25.48 -0.39 31.09
C GLY A 274 23.95 -0.30 31.12
N GLU A 275 23.40 0.90 30.87
CA GLU A 275 21.96 1.07 30.61
C GLU A 275 21.54 0.33 29.32
N PRO A 276 20.32 -0.25 29.28
CA PRO A 276 19.79 -0.90 28.08
C PRO A 276 19.63 0.14 26.97
N ARG A 277 20.27 -0.11 25.83
CA ARG A 277 20.27 0.80 24.67
C ARG A 277 19.35 0.30 23.57
N PRO A 278 18.71 1.20 22.80
CA PRO A 278 17.96 0.81 21.62
C PRO A 278 18.87 0.09 20.61
N GLY A 279 18.47 -1.11 20.19
CA GLY A 279 19.14 -1.85 19.13
C GLY A 279 18.71 -1.39 17.74
N SER A 280 19.58 -1.62 16.77
CA SER A 280 19.28 -1.53 15.35
C SER A 280 19.15 -2.93 14.75
N TRP A 281 18.35 -3.10 13.72
CA TRP A 281 18.25 -4.37 13.00
C TRP A 281 19.12 -4.31 11.75
N ARG A 282 19.80 -5.41 11.42
CA ARG A 282 20.45 -5.62 10.13
C ARG A 282 19.85 -6.84 9.47
N VAL A 283 19.26 -6.65 8.30
CA VAL A 283 18.61 -7.68 7.51
C VAL A 283 19.34 -7.80 6.18
N VAL A 284 19.68 -9.03 5.80
CA VAL A 284 20.24 -9.32 4.48
C VAL A 284 19.20 -10.08 3.67
N VAL A 285 18.88 -9.54 2.49
CA VAL A 285 17.88 -10.10 1.58
C VAL A 285 18.53 -10.43 0.25
N GLU A 286 18.24 -11.63 -0.23
CA GLU A 286 18.59 -12.13 -1.55
C GLU A 286 17.38 -12.00 -2.48
N ILE A 287 17.65 -11.61 -3.72
CA ILE A 287 16.68 -11.57 -4.81
C ILE A 287 17.18 -12.51 -5.90
N GLU A 288 16.38 -13.51 -6.24
CA GLU A 288 16.59 -14.30 -7.47
C GLU A 288 16.28 -13.40 -8.67
N GLN A 289 17.27 -13.16 -9.53
CA GLN A 289 17.04 -12.45 -10.78
C GLN A 289 16.45 -13.44 -11.78
N GLN A 290 15.23 -13.17 -12.26
CA GLN A 290 14.59 -13.92 -13.35
C GLN A 290 15.04 -13.42 -14.72
#